data_AF-A0A7Z9WYE2-F1
#
_entry.id   AF-A0A7Z9WYE2-F1
#
_cell.length_a   1.000
_cell.length_b   1.000
_cell.length_c   1.000
_cell.angle_alpha   90.00
_cell.angle_beta   90.00
_cell.angle_gamma   90.00
#
_symmetry.space_group_name_H-M   'P 1'
#
loop_
_entity.id
_entity.type
_entity.pdbx_description
1 polymer ?
#
loop_
_entity_poly.entity_id
_entity_poly.type
_entity_poly.pdbx_seq_one_letter_code
_entity_poly.pdbx_strand_id
1 'polypeptide(L)'
;MNSIDFFLKWKFPLFLGVVISVLYLHFFENRAYVELDATVTQKSWFSIYWAADDEPFSRWREVRLRMTPKQQKYHFYATDLRGVDRLRIDTHDYLGRAVIKKMKISQNGFQSLEFQTEKDFSLLKPVSGVGTFTVEDKGLNVYSTGIDPQLELQVVLNKGNPRNWAIIIHFAIIFLAVFLFYFLTENYREEKSFIPLFFAAAFSLVIVMAVITKENVHPDEYVHLDGGEYYKSNWLPPVVDDPAIHHTYSVYGVSRLNSPEVAYLFIGKLAQFLSNFKLTEIISLRMFNVLLFGGLLLYLLKIETARVMAAPLLISPQIWYVFSYCNSDAFAIAVSFLVSCQIALPDSMFNRYLLETREKTNVFVVLLFGLLCGLLFLLKKNYIFFIAFLIGYLLWKALFLVEQGVRKQYLKRITVVILLGMSFAGIRVGADYAVNGWDRNEKVELIREELANTMYKPSTPLEKQHSFLYRKARGDTLETIIIVDRWFEKTYRSAFGMYGYFSAVGAEAYYNSLRPVAVALFALLCFAVLFRGGLSGNLLLLI
;
A
#
# COMPACT_ATOMS: atom_id res chain seq x y z
N MET A 1 19.66 3.62 40.22
CA MET A 1 19.25 2.74 39.11
C MET A 1 18.58 1.52 39.71
N ASN A 2 17.25 1.45 39.63
CA ASN A 2 16.47 0.39 40.28
C ASN A 2 16.61 -0.94 39.54
N SER A 3 16.81 -2.04 40.26
CA SER A 3 16.95 -3.40 39.72
C SER A 3 15.77 -3.84 38.83
N ILE A 4 14.60 -3.23 38.99
CA ILE A 4 13.40 -3.45 38.18
C ILE A 4 13.60 -3.03 36.71
N ASP A 5 14.39 -1.99 36.47
CA ASP A 5 14.63 -1.42 35.13
C ASP A 5 15.51 -2.35 34.28
N PHE A 6 16.49 -3.00 34.91
CA PHE A 6 17.34 -4.00 34.26
C PHE A 6 16.52 -5.21 33.77
N PHE A 7 15.56 -5.68 34.57
CA PHE A 7 14.69 -6.80 34.21
C PHE A 7 13.72 -6.51 33.06
N LEU A 8 13.34 -5.26 32.83
CA LEU A 8 12.49 -4.87 31.70
C LEU A 8 13.29 -4.71 30.40
N LYS A 9 14.56 -4.29 30.48
CA LYS A 9 15.43 -4.03 29.31
C LYS A 9 15.74 -5.28 28.47
N TRP A 10 15.92 -6.48 29.04
CA TRP A 10 16.25 -7.67 28.23
C TRP A 10 15.04 -8.52 27.81
N LYS A 11 13.89 -8.38 28.48
CA LYS A 11 12.69 -9.18 28.17
C LYS A 11 12.13 -8.88 26.79
N PHE A 12 12.12 -7.60 26.40
CA PHE A 12 11.63 -7.19 25.08
C PHE A 12 12.51 -7.70 23.92
N PRO A 13 13.83 -7.50 23.90
CA PRO A 13 14.68 -8.07 22.84
C PRO A 13 14.68 -9.60 22.86
N LEU A 14 14.55 -10.25 24.04
CA LEU A 14 14.33 -11.70 24.10
C LEU A 14 13.03 -12.10 23.39
N PHE A 15 11.91 -11.48 23.75
CA PHE A 15 10.62 -11.73 23.12
C PHE A 15 10.70 -11.51 21.61
N LEU A 16 11.30 -10.41 21.17
CA LEU A 16 11.48 -10.11 19.75
C LEU A 16 12.37 -11.14 19.05
N GLY A 17 13.46 -11.59 19.69
CA GLY A 17 14.32 -12.65 19.18
C GLY A 17 13.57 -13.97 19.01
N VAL A 18 12.72 -14.34 19.97
CA VAL A 18 11.83 -15.51 19.86
C VAL A 18 10.85 -15.34 18.71
N VAL A 19 10.17 -14.19 18.62
CA VAL A 19 9.21 -13.91 17.54
C VAL A 19 9.88 -13.99 16.18
N ILE A 20 11.00 -13.30 15.96
CA ILE A 20 11.72 -13.32 14.68
C ILE A 20 12.23 -14.73 14.36
N SER A 21 12.67 -15.51 15.35
CA SER A 21 13.07 -16.91 15.15
C SER A 21 11.90 -17.79 14.71
N VAL A 22 10.72 -17.61 15.32
CA VAL A 22 9.49 -18.31 14.91
C VAL A 22 9.08 -17.91 13.49
N LEU A 23 9.14 -16.62 13.16
CA LEU A 23 8.85 -16.13 11.81
C LEU A 23 9.88 -16.66 10.80
N TYR A 24 11.16 -16.73 11.17
CA TYR A 24 12.20 -17.31 10.34
C TYR A 24 11.91 -18.78 10.01
N LEU A 25 11.53 -19.57 11.04
CA LEU A 25 11.12 -20.95 10.82
C LEU A 25 9.91 -21.03 9.88
N HIS A 26 8.90 -20.21 10.11
CA HIS A 26 7.66 -20.23 9.34
C HIS A 26 7.86 -19.83 7.87
N PHE A 27 8.65 -18.80 7.60
CA PHE A 27 8.80 -18.23 6.26
C PHE A 27 9.93 -18.82 5.43
N PHE A 28 10.94 -19.43 6.06
CA PHE A 28 12.12 -19.91 5.35
C PHE A 28 12.38 -21.39 5.60
N GLU A 29 12.64 -21.80 6.85
CA GLU A 29 13.09 -23.19 7.12
C GLU A 29 12.03 -24.25 6.87
N ASN A 30 10.76 -23.96 7.19
CA ASN A 30 9.66 -24.89 7.03
C ASN A 30 9.09 -24.93 5.60
N ARG A 31 9.57 -24.07 4.69
CA ARG A 31 9.07 -24.00 3.32
C ARG A 31 10.02 -24.70 2.37
N ALA A 32 9.48 -25.34 1.35
CA ALA A 32 10.29 -25.93 0.30
C ALA A 32 10.98 -24.83 -0.52
N TYR A 33 12.29 -24.93 -0.63
CA TYR A 33 13.12 -24.16 -1.53
C TYR A 33 13.25 -24.88 -2.86
N VAL A 34 12.93 -24.17 -3.95
CA VAL A 34 12.96 -24.67 -5.32
C VAL A 34 14.11 -24.03 -6.07
N GLU A 35 14.99 -24.86 -6.60
CA GLU A 35 16.00 -24.49 -7.60
C GLU A 35 15.51 -24.98 -8.96
N LEU A 36 15.38 -24.06 -9.91
CA LEU A 36 14.89 -24.35 -11.26
C LEU A 36 15.89 -23.85 -12.30
N ASP A 37 16.36 -24.76 -13.15
CA ASP A 37 17.08 -24.44 -14.39
C ASP A 37 16.16 -24.75 -15.57
N ALA A 38 15.62 -23.70 -16.18
CA ALA A 38 14.67 -23.82 -17.26
C ALA A 38 14.80 -22.71 -18.30
N THR A 39 14.53 -23.04 -19.56
CA THR A 39 14.62 -22.13 -20.72
C THR A 39 13.25 -22.00 -21.38
N VAL A 40 12.85 -20.76 -21.65
CA VAL A 40 11.60 -20.38 -22.34
C VAL A 40 11.91 -19.51 -23.55
N THR A 41 11.07 -19.58 -24.59
CA THR A 41 11.25 -18.80 -25.83
C THR A 41 10.72 -17.37 -25.71
N GLN A 42 9.76 -17.14 -24.81
CA GLN A 42 9.19 -15.83 -24.52
C GLN A 42 8.98 -15.62 -23.02
N LYS A 43 8.66 -14.39 -22.61
CA LYS A 43 8.34 -14.10 -21.20
C LYS A 43 7.11 -14.88 -20.81
N SER A 44 7.17 -15.54 -19.66
CA SER A 44 6.14 -16.49 -19.25
C SER A 44 6.08 -16.66 -17.73
N TRP A 45 5.08 -17.39 -17.24
CA TRP A 45 4.96 -17.79 -15.85
C TRP A 45 5.18 -19.28 -15.68
N PHE A 46 6.02 -19.62 -14.71
CA PHE A 46 6.15 -20.96 -14.17
C PHE A 46 5.40 -21.02 -12.84
N SER A 47 4.61 -22.06 -12.63
CA SER A 47 3.80 -22.20 -11.44
C SER A 47 3.96 -23.57 -10.79
N ILE A 48 3.93 -23.60 -9.46
CA ILE A 48 3.75 -24.84 -8.69
C ILE A 48 2.52 -24.67 -7.82
N TYR A 49 1.55 -25.54 -8.03
CA TYR A 49 0.37 -25.70 -7.19
C TYR A 49 0.56 -26.90 -6.27
N TRP A 50 -0.10 -26.87 -5.11
CA TRP A 50 -0.09 -27.98 -4.17
C TRP A 50 -1.50 -28.32 -3.68
N ALA A 51 -1.72 -29.60 -3.39
CA ALA A 51 -2.96 -30.12 -2.86
C ALA A 51 -2.72 -31.34 -1.95
N ALA A 52 -3.64 -31.52 -0.99
CA ALA A 52 -3.83 -32.80 -0.32
C ALA A 52 -4.52 -33.80 -1.26
N ASP A 53 -4.53 -35.08 -0.91
CA ASP A 53 -5.07 -36.16 -1.76
C ASP A 53 -6.58 -35.95 -2.07
N ASP A 54 -7.33 -35.41 -1.12
CA ASP A 54 -8.78 -35.20 -1.19
C ASP A 54 -9.21 -33.80 -1.66
N GLU A 55 -8.26 -32.89 -1.93
CA GLU A 55 -8.59 -31.51 -2.28
C GLU A 55 -8.17 -31.12 -3.71
N PRO A 56 -8.93 -30.26 -4.41
CA PRO A 56 -8.55 -29.79 -5.74
C PRO A 56 -7.43 -28.75 -5.69
N PHE A 57 -6.65 -28.67 -6.78
CA PHE A 57 -5.70 -27.56 -6.97
C PHE A 57 -6.42 -26.21 -6.98
N SER A 58 -5.78 -25.20 -6.41
CA SER A 58 -6.37 -23.87 -6.21
C SER A 58 -5.34 -22.78 -6.43
N ARG A 59 -5.73 -21.65 -7.02
CA ARG A 59 -4.85 -20.47 -7.21
C ARG A 59 -4.34 -19.87 -5.89
N TRP A 60 -4.95 -20.20 -4.77
CA TRP A 60 -4.48 -19.79 -3.44
C TRP A 60 -3.30 -20.65 -2.97
N ARG A 61 -3.21 -21.89 -3.46
CA ARG A 61 -2.15 -22.85 -3.18
C ARG A 61 -1.18 -22.93 -4.33
N GLU A 62 -0.61 -21.79 -4.68
CA GLU A 62 0.26 -21.63 -5.82
C GLU A 62 1.45 -20.73 -5.47
N VAL A 63 2.62 -21.04 -6.05
CA VAL A 63 3.72 -20.10 -6.20
C VAL A 63 3.95 -19.85 -7.69
N ARG A 64 4.03 -18.58 -8.07
CA ARG A 64 4.31 -18.14 -9.44
C ARG A 64 5.67 -17.49 -9.54
N LEU A 65 6.41 -17.86 -10.56
CA LEU A 65 7.71 -17.30 -10.90
C LEU A 65 7.68 -16.79 -12.34
N ARG A 66 8.11 -15.55 -12.53
CA ARG A 66 8.22 -14.99 -13.88
C ARG A 66 9.51 -15.48 -14.55
N MET A 67 9.36 -16.16 -15.67
CA MET A 67 10.47 -16.61 -16.51
C MET A 67 10.71 -15.65 -17.69
N THR A 68 11.98 -15.51 -18.07
CA THR A 68 12.39 -14.72 -19.25
C THR A 68 13.41 -15.47 -20.09
N PRO A 69 13.46 -15.26 -21.42
CA PRO A 69 14.42 -15.96 -22.29
C PRO A 69 15.89 -15.71 -21.96
N LYS A 70 16.21 -14.61 -21.27
CA LYS A 70 17.59 -14.22 -20.91
C LYS A 70 18.10 -14.88 -19.63
N GLN A 71 17.22 -15.45 -18.82
CA GLN A 71 17.55 -16.04 -17.53
C GLN A 71 17.18 -17.53 -17.54
N GLN A 72 18.12 -18.37 -17.11
CA GLN A 72 17.92 -19.83 -17.09
C GLN A 72 17.77 -20.37 -15.66
N LYS A 73 18.42 -19.73 -14.68
CA LYS A 73 18.43 -20.18 -13.28
C LYS A 73 17.50 -19.33 -12.43
N TYR A 74 16.68 -20.00 -11.63
CA TYR A 74 15.69 -19.40 -10.77
C TYR A 74 15.64 -20.09 -9.41
N HIS A 75 15.29 -19.29 -8.40
CA HIS A 75 15.24 -19.73 -7.01
C HIS A 75 14.04 -19.10 -6.32
N PHE A 76 13.21 -19.89 -5.65
CA PHE A 76 12.04 -19.39 -4.93
C PHE A 76 11.57 -20.37 -3.85
N TYR A 77 10.77 -19.88 -2.91
CA TYR A 77 10.15 -20.70 -1.87
C TYR A 77 8.71 -21.07 -2.27
N ALA A 78 8.42 -22.37 -2.30
CA ALA A 78 7.08 -22.95 -2.43
C ALA A 78 6.44 -23.15 -1.04
N THR A 79 5.46 -24.04 -0.90
CA THR A 79 4.80 -24.31 0.40
C THR A 79 5.67 -25.16 1.33
N ASP A 80 5.25 -25.30 2.58
CA ASP A 80 5.61 -26.45 3.41
C ASP A 80 5.00 -27.71 2.80
N LEU A 81 5.82 -28.72 2.51
CA LEU A 81 5.39 -29.98 1.90
C LEU A 81 4.74 -30.93 2.91
N ARG A 82 4.78 -30.64 4.21
CA ARG A 82 4.09 -31.45 5.23
C ARG A 82 2.57 -31.39 4.98
N GLY A 83 1.98 -32.54 4.70
CA GLY A 83 0.55 -32.63 4.36
C GLY A 83 0.24 -32.24 2.91
N VAL A 84 1.25 -32.19 2.03
CA VAL A 84 1.05 -32.06 0.59
C VAL A 84 1.29 -33.42 -0.04
N ASP A 85 0.26 -33.95 -0.68
CA ASP A 85 0.31 -35.26 -1.35
C ASP A 85 0.58 -35.10 -2.85
N ARG A 86 0.20 -33.95 -3.44
CA ARG A 86 0.31 -33.70 -4.88
C ARG A 86 0.84 -32.31 -5.19
N LEU A 87 1.73 -32.23 -6.17
CA LEU A 87 2.14 -30.98 -6.80
C LEU A 87 1.69 -30.97 -8.26
N ARG A 88 1.15 -29.84 -8.71
CA ARG A 88 0.95 -29.55 -10.13
C ARG A 88 1.96 -28.50 -10.56
N ILE A 89 2.62 -28.73 -11.68
CA ILE A 89 3.70 -27.91 -12.21
C ILE A 89 3.28 -27.42 -13.59
N ASP A 90 3.08 -26.10 -13.70
CA ASP A 90 2.77 -25.47 -14.97
C ASP A 90 4.05 -24.82 -15.50
N THR A 91 4.50 -25.30 -16.65
CA THR A 91 5.86 -25.00 -17.12
C THR A 91 5.99 -23.63 -17.80
N HIS A 92 4.93 -23.17 -18.48
CA HIS A 92 4.85 -21.90 -19.19
C HIS A 92 3.39 -21.57 -19.56
N ASP A 93 3.08 -20.32 -19.91
CA ASP A 93 1.72 -19.81 -20.19
C ASP A 93 1.47 -19.43 -21.67
N TYR A 94 2.10 -20.14 -22.61
CA TYR A 94 1.97 -19.87 -24.04
C TYR A 94 2.02 -21.14 -24.90
N LEU A 95 1.57 -21.04 -26.14
CA LEU A 95 1.73 -22.09 -27.15
C LEU A 95 3.19 -22.15 -27.59
N GLY A 96 3.89 -23.20 -27.20
CA GLY A 96 5.30 -23.37 -27.58
C GLY A 96 6.02 -24.41 -26.73
N ARG A 97 7.33 -24.22 -26.58
CA ARG A 97 8.24 -25.12 -25.86
C ARG A 97 8.81 -24.44 -24.64
N ALA A 98 8.84 -25.16 -23.52
CA ALA A 98 9.73 -24.91 -22.39
C ALA A 98 10.65 -26.11 -22.18
N VAL A 99 11.88 -25.85 -21.71
CA VAL A 99 12.87 -26.88 -21.42
C VAL A 99 13.28 -26.78 -19.96
N ILE A 100 13.02 -27.82 -19.16
CA ILE A 100 13.45 -27.91 -17.77
C ILE A 100 14.69 -28.80 -17.71
N LYS A 101 15.85 -28.19 -17.51
CA LYS A 101 17.13 -28.90 -17.37
C LYS A 101 17.27 -29.57 -16.02
N LYS A 102 16.89 -28.83 -14.97
CA LYS A 102 16.98 -29.28 -13.59
C LYS A 102 15.88 -28.65 -12.77
N MET A 103 15.27 -29.43 -11.91
CA MET A 103 14.42 -28.91 -10.85
C MET A 103 14.77 -29.65 -9.56
N LYS A 104 15.02 -28.90 -8.49
CA LYS A 104 15.27 -29.47 -7.17
C LYS A 104 14.34 -28.79 -6.17
N ILE A 105 13.54 -29.60 -5.48
CA ILE A 105 12.66 -29.16 -4.40
C ILE A 105 13.24 -29.70 -3.10
N SER A 106 13.63 -28.81 -2.20
CA SER A 106 14.30 -29.17 -0.95
C SER A 106 13.61 -28.53 0.24
N GLN A 107 13.40 -29.29 1.31
CA GLN A 107 12.87 -28.78 2.57
C GLN A 107 13.66 -29.41 3.71
N ASN A 108 13.96 -28.63 4.74
CA ASN A 108 14.72 -29.13 5.88
C ASN A 108 13.99 -30.30 6.56
N GLY A 109 14.74 -31.35 6.91
CA GLY A 109 14.20 -32.59 7.49
C GLY A 109 13.71 -33.62 6.47
N PHE A 110 13.70 -33.32 5.18
CA PHE A 110 13.30 -34.24 4.11
C PHE A 110 14.42 -34.46 3.08
N GLN A 111 14.40 -35.60 2.41
CA GLN A 111 15.23 -35.80 1.22
C GLN A 111 14.74 -34.86 0.11
N SER A 112 15.68 -34.29 -0.66
CA SER A 112 15.32 -33.41 -1.77
C SER A 112 14.72 -34.21 -2.92
N LEU A 113 13.66 -33.68 -3.53
CA LEU A 113 13.13 -34.17 -4.80
C LEU A 113 13.99 -33.57 -5.91
N GLU A 114 14.76 -34.39 -6.61
CA GLU A 114 15.65 -33.95 -7.68
C GLU A 114 15.21 -34.49 -9.02
N PHE A 115 15.05 -33.60 -10.00
CA PHE A 115 14.66 -33.90 -11.37
C PHE A 115 15.78 -33.47 -12.31
N GLN A 116 16.59 -34.43 -12.74
CA GLN A 116 17.72 -34.19 -13.67
C GLN A 116 17.82 -35.28 -14.74
N THR A 117 17.47 -36.52 -14.39
CA THR A 117 17.55 -37.66 -15.28
C THR A 117 16.18 -38.03 -15.85
N GLU A 118 16.18 -38.85 -16.91
CA GLU A 118 14.94 -39.41 -17.48
C GLU A 118 14.09 -40.15 -16.45
N LYS A 119 14.74 -40.93 -15.58
CA LYS A 119 14.06 -41.64 -14.50
C LYS A 119 13.37 -40.66 -13.55
N ASP A 120 14.00 -39.55 -13.22
CA ASP A 120 13.42 -38.57 -12.30
C ASP A 120 12.23 -37.85 -12.93
N PHE A 121 12.37 -37.43 -14.19
CA PHE A 121 11.28 -36.76 -14.92
C PHE A 121 10.11 -37.69 -15.23
N SER A 122 10.31 -39.01 -15.28
CA SER A 122 9.22 -39.99 -15.44
C SER A 122 8.20 -39.99 -14.30
N LEU A 123 8.56 -39.42 -13.14
CA LEU A 123 7.65 -39.23 -12.02
C LEU A 123 6.60 -38.13 -12.27
N LEU A 124 6.85 -37.24 -13.24
CA LEU A 124 5.90 -36.21 -13.66
C LEU A 124 4.95 -36.77 -14.71
N LYS A 125 3.65 -36.70 -14.44
CA LYS A 125 2.60 -37.18 -15.35
C LYS A 125 1.92 -36.00 -16.04
N PRO A 126 1.79 -36.01 -17.38
CA PRO A 126 1.01 -34.98 -18.07
C PRO A 126 -0.47 -35.09 -17.72
N VAL A 127 -1.11 -33.95 -17.43
CA VAL A 127 -2.53 -33.87 -17.05
C VAL A 127 -3.36 -33.19 -18.12
N SER A 128 -3.03 -31.93 -18.45
CA SER A 128 -3.79 -31.13 -19.41
C SER A 128 -2.89 -30.13 -20.12
N GLY A 129 -3.24 -29.74 -21.35
CA GLY A 129 -2.51 -28.72 -22.12
C GLY A 129 -1.11 -29.12 -22.58
N VAL A 130 -0.68 -30.37 -22.35
CA VAL A 130 0.62 -30.90 -22.80
C VAL A 130 0.43 -31.65 -24.11
N GLY A 131 1.08 -31.18 -25.18
CA GLY A 131 1.10 -31.83 -26.49
C GLY A 131 2.14 -32.94 -26.58
N THR A 132 3.40 -32.59 -26.36
CA THR A 132 4.50 -33.58 -26.28
C THR A 132 5.32 -33.37 -25.02
N PHE A 133 5.73 -34.50 -24.44
CA PHE A 133 6.48 -34.60 -23.20
C PHE A 133 7.62 -35.60 -23.43
N THR A 134 8.83 -35.10 -23.65
CA THR A 134 10.00 -35.94 -23.97
C THR A 134 11.21 -35.50 -23.16
N VAL A 135 11.94 -36.47 -22.61
CA VAL A 135 13.23 -36.20 -21.98
C VAL A 135 14.31 -36.38 -23.05
N GLU A 136 15.10 -35.33 -23.28
CA GLU A 136 16.27 -35.34 -24.17
C GLU A 136 17.53 -35.02 -23.36
N ASP A 137 18.72 -35.15 -23.95
CA ASP A 137 20.01 -34.82 -23.32
C ASP A 137 20.08 -33.40 -22.72
N LYS A 138 19.21 -32.49 -23.18
CA LYS A 138 19.12 -31.09 -22.75
C LYS A 138 18.07 -30.86 -21.65
N GLY A 139 17.46 -31.91 -21.10
CA GLY A 139 16.43 -31.84 -20.07
C GLY A 139 15.03 -32.24 -20.58
N LEU A 140 14.03 -32.01 -19.74
CA LEU A 140 12.64 -32.28 -20.05
C LEU A 140 12.08 -31.22 -20.99
N ASN A 141 11.60 -31.65 -22.15
CA ASN A 141 10.91 -30.81 -23.12
C ASN A 141 9.41 -30.94 -22.98
N VAL A 142 8.77 -29.80 -22.77
CA VAL A 142 7.32 -29.70 -22.66
C VAL A 142 6.82 -28.79 -23.77
N TYR A 143 6.09 -29.37 -24.71
CA TYR A 143 5.38 -28.62 -25.73
C TYR A 143 3.92 -28.46 -25.32
N SER A 144 3.44 -27.22 -25.30
CA SER A 144 2.08 -26.89 -24.91
C SER A 144 1.14 -26.88 -26.11
N THR A 145 -0.04 -27.48 -25.96
CA THR A 145 -1.19 -27.34 -26.88
C THR A 145 -2.15 -26.21 -26.48
N GLY A 146 -1.88 -25.54 -25.36
CA GLY A 146 -2.65 -24.39 -24.88
C GLY A 146 -1.80 -23.34 -24.18
N ILE A 147 -2.40 -22.59 -23.25
CA ILE A 147 -1.72 -21.57 -22.43
C ILE A 147 -1.45 -22.06 -21.00
N ASP A 148 -1.63 -23.35 -20.72
CA ASP A 148 -1.54 -23.93 -19.38
C ASP A 148 -1.18 -25.44 -19.44
N PRO A 149 0.07 -25.80 -19.78
CA PRO A 149 0.58 -27.17 -19.80
C PRO A 149 0.89 -27.66 -18.37
N GLN A 150 0.10 -28.61 -17.90
CA GLN A 150 0.08 -29.08 -16.51
C GLN A 150 0.74 -30.46 -16.38
N LEU A 151 1.70 -30.56 -15.48
CA LEU A 151 2.33 -31.80 -15.05
C LEU A 151 1.98 -32.07 -13.58
N GLU A 152 1.71 -33.31 -13.19
CA GLU A 152 1.45 -33.68 -11.81
C GLU A 152 2.55 -34.59 -11.24
N LEU A 153 2.92 -34.33 -9.99
CA LEU A 153 3.83 -35.11 -9.18
C LEU A 153 3.10 -35.59 -7.92
N GLN A 154 3.15 -36.90 -7.67
CA GLN A 154 2.79 -37.49 -6.39
C GLN A 154 3.96 -37.35 -5.43
N VAL A 155 3.75 -36.67 -4.31
CA VAL A 155 4.81 -36.29 -3.37
C VAL A 155 5.00 -37.42 -2.36
N VAL A 156 6.17 -38.07 -2.43
CA VAL A 156 6.58 -39.05 -1.41
C VAL A 156 7.72 -38.44 -0.60
N LEU A 157 7.40 -37.95 0.61
CA LEU A 157 8.38 -37.34 1.50
C LEU A 157 9.16 -38.39 2.30
N ASN A 158 10.40 -38.64 1.91
CA ASN A 158 11.33 -39.44 2.69
C ASN A 158 12.03 -38.58 3.74
N LYS A 159 12.20 -39.11 4.97
CA LYS A 159 12.96 -38.43 6.03
C LYS A 159 14.40 -38.21 5.58
N GLY A 160 14.84 -36.96 5.64
CA GLY A 160 16.22 -36.54 5.40
C GLY A 160 16.95 -36.26 6.71
N ASN A 161 18.23 -35.88 6.61
CA ASN A 161 18.99 -35.44 7.77
C ASN A 161 18.66 -33.96 8.06
N PRO A 162 18.03 -33.62 9.21
CA PRO A 162 17.67 -32.25 9.51
C PRO A 162 18.91 -31.41 9.80
N ARG A 163 18.99 -30.21 9.23
CA ARG A 163 20.08 -29.25 9.43
C ARG A 163 19.91 -28.46 10.73
N ASN A 164 19.72 -29.17 11.85
CA ASN A 164 19.41 -28.55 13.15
C ASN A 164 20.50 -27.57 13.62
N TRP A 165 21.77 -27.86 13.35
CA TRP A 165 22.88 -26.97 13.70
C TRP A 165 22.80 -25.62 12.97
N ALA A 166 22.37 -25.62 11.70
CA ALA A 166 22.22 -24.40 10.91
C ALA A 166 21.09 -23.54 11.49
N ILE A 167 19.96 -24.15 11.88
CA ILE A 167 18.86 -23.47 12.56
C ILE A 167 19.35 -22.83 13.87
N ILE A 168 20.11 -23.55 14.69
CA ILE A 168 20.64 -23.03 15.96
C ILE A 168 21.56 -21.82 15.71
N ILE A 169 22.42 -21.89 14.69
CA ILE A 169 23.28 -20.76 14.29
C ILE A 169 22.43 -19.58 13.82
N HIS A 170 21.42 -19.81 12.98
CA HIS A 170 20.51 -18.75 12.53
C HIS A 170 19.80 -18.08 13.70
N PHE A 171 19.32 -18.85 14.69
CA PHE A 171 18.75 -18.30 15.92
C PHE A 171 19.79 -17.49 16.69
N ALA A 172 20.99 -18.02 16.90
CA ALA A 172 22.05 -17.28 17.59
C ALA A 172 22.37 -15.95 16.89
N ILE A 173 22.40 -15.92 15.56
CA ILE A 173 22.59 -14.70 14.76
C ILE A 173 21.41 -13.75 14.91
N ILE A 174 20.16 -14.24 14.85
CA ILE A 174 18.95 -13.44 15.05
C ILE A 174 18.98 -12.80 16.44
N PHE A 175 19.22 -13.58 17.49
CA PHE A 175 19.31 -13.07 18.85
C PHE A 175 20.46 -12.07 18.98
N LEU A 176 21.64 -12.37 18.46
CA LEU A 176 22.77 -11.44 18.47
C LEU A 176 22.41 -10.12 17.76
N ALA A 177 21.79 -10.18 16.58
CA ALA A 177 21.39 -9.00 15.83
C ALA A 177 20.33 -8.18 16.58
N VAL A 178 19.32 -8.83 17.17
CA VAL A 178 18.28 -8.16 17.96
C VAL A 178 18.87 -7.51 19.20
N PHE A 179 19.72 -8.22 19.95
CA PHE A 179 20.35 -7.68 21.15
C PHE A 179 21.35 -6.57 20.81
N LEU A 180 22.14 -6.72 19.74
CA LEU A 180 23.05 -5.69 19.26
C LEU A 180 22.27 -4.44 18.82
N PHE A 181 21.21 -4.60 18.02
CA PHE A 181 20.34 -3.49 17.64
C PHE A 181 19.74 -2.81 18.87
N TYR A 182 19.21 -3.59 19.82
CA TYR A 182 18.62 -3.06 21.03
C TYR A 182 19.65 -2.28 21.87
N PHE A 183 20.85 -2.82 22.04
CA PHE A 183 21.95 -2.17 22.75
C PHE A 183 22.39 -0.88 22.06
N LEU A 184 22.67 -0.92 20.76
CA LEU A 184 23.10 0.25 19.99
C LEU A 184 22.04 1.35 19.88
N THR A 185 20.76 1.01 20.06
CA THR A 185 19.64 1.97 19.98
C THR A 185 19.13 2.44 21.35
N GLU A 186 19.80 2.15 22.46
CA GLU A 186 19.34 2.51 23.81
C GLU A 186 18.94 3.99 23.94
N ASN A 187 19.79 4.90 23.48
CA ASN A 187 19.55 6.34 23.52
C ASN A 187 18.32 6.78 22.70
N TYR A 188 17.87 5.98 21.73
CA TYR A 188 16.69 6.29 20.90
C TYR A 188 15.40 5.68 21.46
N ARG A 189 15.49 4.77 22.43
CA ARG A 189 14.35 4.03 22.98
C ARG A 189 13.63 4.81 24.10
N GLU A 190 14.35 5.63 24.86
CA GLU A 190 13.78 6.34 26.01
C GLU A 190 12.89 7.54 25.61
N GLU A 191 13.04 8.11 24.41
CA GLU A 191 12.38 9.37 24.00
C GLU A 191 11.41 9.26 22.80
N LYS A 192 10.81 8.07 22.55
CA LYS A 192 9.95 7.83 21.36
C LYS A 192 10.70 8.06 20.02
N SER A 193 12.02 8.15 20.04
CA SER A 193 12.88 8.48 18.88
C SER A 193 12.99 7.33 17.87
N PHE A 194 12.48 6.14 18.21
CA PHE A 194 12.37 5.02 17.27
C PHE A 194 11.40 5.29 16.11
N ILE A 195 10.37 6.13 16.31
CA ILE A 195 9.38 6.43 15.26
C ILE A 195 10.06 7.18 14.10
N PRO A 196 10.80 8.27 14.32
CA PRO A 196 11.64 8.88 13.28
C PRO A 196 12.58 7.91 12.56
N LEU A 197 13.19 6.94 13.27
CA LEU A 197 14.06 5.94 12.65
C LEU A 197 13.29 5.05 11.66
N PHE A 198 12.12 4.54 12.05
CA PHE A 198 11.28 3.77 11.13
C PHE A 198 10.73 4.62 9.97
N PHE A 199 10.43 5.89 10.22
CA PHE A 199 10.11 6.83 9.14
C PHE A 199 11.30 7.02 8.19
N ALA A 200 12.54 7.09 8.68
CA ALA A 200 13.72 7.20 7.82
C ALA A 200 13.94 5.93 6.96
N ALA A 201 13.69 4.75 7.53
CA ALA A 201 13.69 3.50 6.78
C ALA A 201 12.58 3.49 5.71
N ALA A 202 11.35 3.84 6.07
CA ALA A 202 10.24 3.97 5.13
C ALA A 202 10.54 5.02 4.04
N PHE A 203 11.13 6.16 4.39
CA PHE A 203 11.51 7.21 3.46
C PHE A 203 12.54 6.73 2.45
N SER A 204 13.51 5.92 2.89
CA SER A 204 14.49 5.30 2.00
C SER A 204 13.80 4.38 0.99
N LEU A 205 12.83 3.58 1.42
CA LEU A 205 12.03 2.74 0.52
C LEU A 205 11.18 3.57 -0.45
N VAL A 206 10.59 4.68 0.02
CA VAL A 206 9.83 5.63 -0.82
C VAL A 206 10.71 6.20 -1.92
N ILE A 207 11.92 6.66 -1.59
CA ILE A 207 12.90 7.17 -2.58
C ILE A 207 13.27 6.08 -3.58
N VAL A 208 13.65 4.90 -3.09
CA VAL A 208 14.07 3.78 -3.94
C VAL A 208 12.96 3.39 -4.91
N MET A 209 11.72 3.26 -4.44
CA MET A 209 10.57 2.99 -5.31
C MET A 209 10.36 4.11 -6.32
N ALA A 210 10.35 5.38 -5.89
CA ALA A 210 10.11 6.51 -6.78
C ALA A 210 11.12 6.61 -7.94
N VAL A 211 12.38 6.23 -7.69
CA VAL A 211 13.48 6.31 -8.66
C VAL A 211 13.56 5.08 -9.57
N ILE A 212 13.32 3.88 -9.05
CA ILE A 212 13.55 2.62 -9.79
C ILE A 212 12.32 2.19 -10.61
N THR A 213 11.11 2.49 -10.16
CA THR A 213 9.91 2.05 -10.87
C THR A 213 9.72 2.81 -12.18
N LYS A 214 9.28 2.09 -13.20
CA LYS A 214 9.05 2.64 -14.53
C LYS A 214 7.82 3.53 -14.57
N GLU A 215 7.57 4.14 -15.73
CA GLU A 215 6.30 4.81 -16.00
C GLU A 215 5.14 3.80 -16.00
N ASN A 216 3.97 4.23 -15.51
CA ASN A 216 2.70 3.50 -15.62
C ASN A 216 2.71 2.07 -15.06
N VAL A 217 3.60 1.78 -14.10
CA VAL A 217 3.50 0.56 -13.27
C VAL A 217 2.62 0.79 -12.04
N HIS A 218 2.40 2.04 -11.64
CA HIS A 218 1.55 2.39 -10.52
C HIS A 218 0.11 2.65 -10.99
N PRO A 219 -0.92 2.22 -10.23
CA PRO A 219 -2.31 2.41 -10.61
C PRO A 219 -2.64 3.86 -10.95
N ASP A 220 -3.15 4.06 -12.17
CA ASP A 220 -3.62 5.32 -12.72
C ASP A 220 -2.61 6.48 -12.66
N GLU A 221 -1.31 6.18 -12.55
CA GLU A 221 -0.29 7.22 -12.42
C GLU A 221 -0.23 8.15 -13.64
N TYR A 222 -0.47 7.63 -14.84
CA TYR A 222 -0.39 8.41 -16.08
C TYR A 222 -1.30 9.64 -16.05
N VAL A 223 -2.57 9.52 -15.61
CA VAL A 223 -3.47 10.69 -15.51
C VAL A 223 -3.06 11.68 -14.41
N HIS A 224 -2.27 11.24 -13.42
CA HIS A 224 -1.70 12.12 -12.41
C HIS A 224 -0.48 12.87 -12.95
N LEU A 225 0.35 12.20 -13.76
CA LEU A 225 1.47 12.82 -14.47
C LEU A 225 0.97 13.92 -15.41
N ASP A 226 -0.03 13.62 -16.25
CA ASP A 226 -0.65 14.58 -17.17
C ASP A 226 -1.19 15.81 -16.43
N GLY A 227 -1.85 15.59 -15.29
CA GLY A 227 -2.37 16.67 -14.45
C GLY A 227 -1.25 17.56 -13.88
N GLY A 228 -0.15 16.96 -13.42
CA GLY A 228 1.01 17.70 -12.94
C GLY A 228 1.75 18.43 -14.08
N GLU A 229 1.87 17.80 -15.24
CA GLU A 229 2.54 18.35 -16.42
C GLU A 229 1.89 19.66 -16.88
N TYR A 230 0.55 19.66 -16.98
CA TYR A 230 -0.21 20.86 -17.29
C TYR A 230 0.11 22.03 -16.34
N TYR A 231 0.22 21.78 -15.04
CA TYR A 231 0.45 22.84 -14.04
C TYR A 231 1.90 23.32 -13.93
N LYS A 232 2.85 22.74 -14.67
CA LYS A 232 4.22 23.30 -14.76
C LYS A 232 4.18 24.73 -15.28
N SER A 233 3.47 24.95 -16.38
CA SER A 233 3.33 26.26 -17.04
C SER A 233 2.03 27.00 -16.72
N ASN A 234 0.98 26.31 -16.28
CA ASN A 234 -0.35 26.92 -16.04
C ASN A 234 -0.63 27.21 -14.56
N TRP A 235 -1.43 28.24 -14.27
CA TRP A 235 -1.88 28.58 -12.91
C TRP A 235 -3.37 28.37 -12.69
N LEU A 236 -4.15 28.42 -13.76
CA LEU A 236 -5.60 28.20 -13.78
C LEU A 236 -5.90 26.79 -14.29
N PRO A 237 -7.06 26.20 -13.96
CA PRO A 237 -7.52 25.00 -14.66
C PRO A 237 -7.74 25.28 -16.16
N PRO A 238 -7.66 24.24 -17.00
CA PRO A 238 -7.95 24.39 -18.42
C PRO A 238 -9.44 24.60 -18.66
N VAL A 239 -9.75 25.02 -19.89
CA VAL A 239 -11.10 24.91 -20.43
C VAL A 239 -11.41 23.42 -20.62
N VAL A 240 -12.55 22.96 -20.12
CA VAL A 240 -12.90 21.51 -20.02
C VAL A 240 -12.91 20.81 -21.38
N ASP A 241 -13.44 21.48 -22.40
CA ASP A 241 -13.61 20.99 -23.78
C ASP A 241 -12.47 21.41 -24.72
N ASP A 242 -11.32 21.84 -24.18
CA ASP A 242 -10.13 22.14 -24.99
C ASP A 242 -9.51 20.85 -25.56
N PRO A 243 -9.43 20.69 -26.90
CA PRO A 243 -8.80 19.53 -27.53
C PRO A 243 -7.36 19.28 -27.08
N ALA A 244 -6.63 20.32 -26.66
CA ALA A 244 -5.25 20.22 -26.20
C ALA A 244 -5.10 19.33 -24.95
N ILE A 245 -6.15 19.21 -24.12
CA ILE A 245 -6.11 18.41 -22.88
C ILE A 245 -6.77 17.03 -23.02
N HIS A 246 -7.23 16.63 -24.20
CA HIS A 246 -7.93 15.35 -24.40
C HIS A 246 -7.07 14.14 -23.99
N HIS A 247 -5.75 14.22 -24.18
CA HIS A 247 -4.82 13.17 -23.76
C HIS A 247 -4.82 12.92 -22.24
N THR A 248 -5.26 13.88 -21.44
CA THR A 248 -5.29 13.79 -19.96
C THR A 248 -6.50 12.99 -19.42
N TYR A 249 -7.44 12.61 -20.29
CA TYR A 249 -8.63 11.88 -19.91
C TYR A 249 -8.35 10.38 -19.81
N SER A 250 -8.75 9.78 -18.69
CA SER A 250 -8.68 8.33 -18.50
C SER A 250 -9.64 7.56 -19.40
N VAL A 251 -9.53 6.23 -19.42
CA VAL A 251 -10.49 5.34 -20.09
C VAL A 251 -11.95 5.53 -19.65
N TYR A 252 -12.15 6.16 -18.48
CA TYR A 252 -13.46 6.48 -17.91
C TYR A 252 -14.03 7.82 -18.41
N GLY A 253 -13.31 8.54 -19.29
CA GLY A 253 -13.65 9.89 -19.71
C GLY A 253 -13.52 10.91 -18.58
N VAL A 254 -12.60 10.69 -17.63
CA VAL A 254 -12.36 11.59 -16.49
C VAL A 254 -10.91 12.06 -16.50
N SER A 255 -10.72 13.38 -16.45
CA SER A 255 -9.41 14.02 -16.26
C SER A 255 -9.24 14.54 -14.84
N ARG A 256 -8.01 14.49 -14.32
CA ARG A 256 -7.65 15.08 -13.02
C ARG A 256 -7.68 16.61 -13.03
N LEU A 257 -7.55 17.23 -14.21
CA LEU A 257 -7.61 18.68 -14.38
C LEU A 257 -9.01 19.25 -14.14
N ASN A 258 -10.05 18.42 -14.33
CA ASN A 258 -11.44 18.76 -14.06
C ASN A 258 -11.84 18.50 -12.60
N SER A 259 -10.90 18.14 -11.73
CA SER A 259 -11.14 17.95 -10.30
C SER A 259 -10.82 19.25 -9.54
N PRO A 260 -11.52 19.57 -8.43
CA PRO A 260 -11.11 20.66 -7.54
C PRO A 260 -9.80 20.39 -6.79
N GLU A 261 -9.23 19.19 -6.95
CA GLU A 261 -7.99 18.76 -6.31
C GLU A 261 -6.81 19.71 -6.60
N VAL A 262 -6.31 20.37 -5.56
CA VAL A 262 -5.20 21.35 -5.69
C VAL A 262 -3.82 20.69 -5.75
N ALA A 263 -3.71 19.39 -5.44
CA ALA A 263 -2.43 18.68 -5.39
C ALA A 263 -1.64 18.80 -6.69
N TYR A 264 -2.30 18.72 -7.86
CA TYR A 264 -1.63 18.76 -9.17
C TYR A 264 -0.99 20.12 -9.45
N LEU A 265 -1.55 21.21 -8.92
CA LEU A 265 -0.92 22.53 -9.00
C LEU A 265 0.43 22.51 -8.29
N PHE A 266 0.50 21.97 -7.07
CA PHE A 266 1.75 21.88 -6.33
C PHE A 266 2.76 20.91 -6.97
N ILE A 267 2.28 19.77 -7.48
CA ILE A 267 3.10 18.80 -8.23
C ILE A 267 3.76 19.49 -9.42
N GLY A 268 2.97 20.15 -10.28
CA GLY A 268 3.48 20.82 -11.48
C GLY A 268 4.45 21.95 -11.17
N LYS A 269 4.13 22.82 -10.20
CA LYS A 269 5.02 23.93 -9.82
C LYS A 269 6.34 23.45 -9.24
N LEU A 270 6.33 22.41 -8.40
CA LEU A 270 7.57 21.83 -7.91
C LEU A 270 8.36 21.17 -9.05
N ALA A 271 7.72 20.41 -9.92
CA ALA A 271 8.39 19.77 -11.06
C ALA A 271 9.03 20.80 -11.99
N GLN A 272 8.36 21.93 -12.24
CA GLN A 272 8.92 23.04 -13.00
C GLN A 272 10.16 23.62 -12.33
N PHE A 273 10.14 23.81 -11.01
CA PHE A 273 11.31 24.25 -10.26
C PHE A 273 12.47 23.23 -10.34
N LEU A 274 12.14 21.93 -10.26
CA LEU A 274 13.11 20.83 -10.28
C LEU A 274 13.67 20.54 -11.69
N SER A 275 13.07 21.05 -12.75
CA SER A 275 13.55 20.89 -14.13
C SER A 275 15.01 21.33 -14.31
N ASN A 276 15.49 22.25 -13.48
CA ASN A 276 16.87 22.72 -13.47
C ASN A 276 17.90 21.67 -13.00
N PHE A 277 17.46 20.57 -12.38
CA PHE A 277 18.34 19.57 -11.75
C PHE A 277 18.63 18.35 -12.63
N LYS A 278 18.33 18.40 -13.94
CA LYS A 278 18.53 17.29 -14.91
C LYS A 278 17.90 15.96 -14.48
N LEU A 279 16.86 16.01 -13.64
CA LEU A 279 16.06 14.85 -13.30
C LEU A 279 15.20 14.45 -14.51
N THR A 280 14.86 13.17 -14.63
CA THR A 280 13.85 12.76 -15.60
C THR A 280 12.49 13.37 -15.23
N GLU A 281 11.63 13.56 -16.22
CA GLU A 281 10.32 14.20 -16.04
C GLU A 281 9.45 13.47 -15.00
N ILE A 282 9.35 12.15 -15.13
CA ILE A 282 8.64 11.29 -14.17
C ILE A 282 9.16 11.46 -12.75
N ILE A 283 10.49 11.44 -12.56
CA ILE A 283 11.08 11.60 -11.23
C ILE A 283 10.73 12.98 -10.67
N SER A 284 10.84 14.03 -11.50
CA SER A 284 10.52 15.41 -11.10
C SER A 284 9.09 15.56 -10.61
N LEU A 285 8.11 14.93 -11.28
CA LEU A 285 6.70 14.92 -10.87
C LEU A 285 6.47 14.10 -9.60
N ARG A 286 7.17 12.96 -9.42
CA ARG A 286 7.08 12.15 -8.20
C ARG A 286 7.69 12.84 -6.97
N MET A 287 8.64 13.76 -7.15
CA MET A 287 9.36 14.40 -6.04
C MET A 287 8.46 15.20 -5.10
N PHE A 288 7.31 15.69 -5.54
CA PHE A 288 6.37 16.33 -4.62
C PHE A 288 5.96 15.39 -3.48
N ASN A 289 5.57 14.16 -3.82
CA ASN A 289 5.14 13.18 -2.85
C ASN A 289 6.31 12.69 -1.99
N VAL A 290 7.49 12.48 -2.58
CA VAL A 290 8.70 12.12 -1.82
C VAL A 290 9.05 13.22 -0.81
N LEU A 291 9.04 14.49 -1.21
CA LEU A 291 9.34 15.62 -0.32
C LEU A 291 8.28 15.81 0.75
N LEU A 292 7.00 15.52 0.49
CA LEU A 292 5.97 15.52 1.53
C LEU A 292 6.30 14.50 2.63
N PHE A 293 6.70 13.28 2.28
CA PHE A 293 7.10 12.28 3.27
C PHE A 293 8.36 12.71 4.03
N GLY A 294 9.35 13.28 3.34
CA GLY A 294 10.53 13.88 3.97
C GLY A 294 10.17 15.01 4.94
N GLY A 295 9.22 15.87 4.56
CA GLY A 295 8.68 16.93 5.41
C GLY A 295 8.00 16.39 6.67
N LEU A 296 7.24 15.30 6.55
CA LEU A 296 6.69 14.60 7.72
C LEU A 296 7.80 14.07 8.63
N LEU A 297 8.85 13.43 8.08
CA LEU A 297 10.00 12.99 8.89
C LEU A 297 10.66 14.15 9.64
N LEU A 298 10.92 15.28 8.97
CA LEU A 298 11.47 16.48 9.61
C LEU A 298 10.54 17.03 10.70
N TYR A 299 9.22 17.02 10.47
CA TYR A 299 8.23 17.41 11.45
C TYR A 299 8.29 16.52 12.71
N LEU A 300 8.43 15.20 12.55
CA LEU A 300 8.54 14.26 13.68
C LEU A 300 9.87 14.34 14.42
N LEU A 301 10.94 14.70 13.72
CA LEU A 301 12.23 15.02 14.35
C LEU A 301 12.09 16.26 15.24
N LYS A 302 11.38 17.29 14.76
CA LYS A 302 11.20 18.56 15.47
C LYS A 302 10.18 18.50 16.60
N ILE A 303 9.07 17.79 16.41
CA ILE A 303 7.91 17.78 17.33
C ILE A 303 7.77 16.38 17.95
N GLU A 304 8.34 16.21 19.15
CA GLU A 304 8.32 14.92 19.83
C GLU A 304 6.91 14.40 20.11
N THR A 305 5.99 15.29 20.50
CA THR A 305 4.60 14.92 20.82
C THR A 305 3.84 14.38 19.61
N ALA A 306 4.26 14.72 18.39
CA ALA A 306 3.67 14.22 17.15
C ALA A 306 4.13 12.79 16.80
N ARG A 307 5.23 12.29 17.39
CA ARG A 307 5.80 10.97 17.06
C ARG A 307 4.78 9.86 17.24
N VAL A 308 4.11 9.78 18.39
CA VAL A 308 3.11 8.75 18.66
C VAL A 308 1.91 8.84 17.72
N MET A 309 1.49 10.07 17.37
CA MET A 309 0.40 10.30 16.40
C MET A 309 0.73 9.76 15.01
N ALA A 310 2.03 9.65 14.66
CA ALA A 310 2.50 9.17 13.37
C ALA A 310 2.59 7.64 13.29
N ALA A 311 2.44 6.91 14.41
CA ALA A 311 2.52 5.45 14.41
C ALA A 311 1.59 4.78 13.38
N PRO A 312 0.32 5.21 13.19
CA PRO A 312 -0.55 4.63 12.16
C PRO A 312 0.01 4.71 10.74
N LEU A 313 0.81 5.74 10.43
CA LEU A 313 1.45 5.88 9.12
C LEU A 313 2.55 4.84 8.89
N LEU A 314 3.02 4.14 9.94
CA LEU A 314 4.01 3.06 9.85
C LEU A 314 3.40 1.65 9.85
N ILE A 315 2.09 1.52 10.11
CA ILE A 315 1.45 0.21 10.21
C ILE A 315 1.28 -0.44 8.83
N SER A 316 1.12 0.37 7.79
CA SER A 316 0.80 -0.09 6.45
C SER A 316 1.87 0.38 5.45
N PRO A 317 2.52 -0.55 4.73
CA PRO A 317 3.43 -0.17 3.66
C PRO A 317 2.70 0.40 2.43
N GLN A 318 1.37 0.24 2.35
CA GLN A 318 0.54 0.92 1.35
C GLN A 318 0.51 2.43 1.56
N ILE A 319 0.60 2.90 2.82
CA ILE A 319 0.72 4.33 3.12
C ILE A 319 2.03 4.87 2.56
N TRP A 320 3.15 4.17 2.73
CA TRP A 320 4.44 4.62 2.19
C TRP A 320 4.43 4.61 0.66
N TYR A 321 3.87 3.55 0.08
CA TYR A 321 3.76 3.40 -1.37
C TYR A 321 3.07 4.58 -2.06
N VAL A 322 2.01 5.16 -1.47
CA VAL A 322 1.38 6.34 -2.10
C VAL A 322 2.30 7.56 -2.14
N PHE A 323 3.32 7.66 -1.28
CA PHE A 323 4.31 8.74 -1.37
C PHE A 323 5.40 8.48 -2.43
N SER A 324 5.47 7.28 -3.02
CA SER A 324 6.54 6.94 -3.97
C SER A 324 6.21 7.20 -5.43
N TYR A 325 4.97 7.57 -5.77
CA TYR A 325 4.56 7.79 -7.16
C TYR A 325 3.64 9.00 -7.30
N CYS A 326 3.38 9.47 -8.52
CA CYS A 326 2.57 10.67 -8.74
C CYS A 326 1.09 10.38 -8.46
N ASN A 327 0.52 11.02 -7.45
CA ASN A 327 -0.90 10.98 -7.09
C ASN A 327 -1.23 12.10 -6.09
N SER A 328 -2.52 12.33 -5.84
CA SER A 328 -3.00 13.31 -4.85
C SER A 328 -3.22 12.75 -3.44
N ASP A 329 -3.17 11.42 -3.25
CA ASP A 329 -3.42 10.77 -1.96
C ASP A 329 -2.32 11.07 -0.94
N ALA A 330 -1.06 11.11 -1.37
CA ALA A 330 0.06 11.49 -0.51
C ALA A 330 -0.11 12.90 0.10
N PHE A 331 -0.54 13.86 -0.72
CA PHE A 331 -0.84 15.22 -0.26
C PHE A 331 -2.00 15.23 0.73
N ALA A 332 -3.06 14.49 0.42
CA ALA A 332 -4.22 14.38 1.28
C ALA A 332 -3.86 13.80 2.66
N ILE A 333 -3.06 12.72 2.71
CA ILE A 333 -2.55 12.13 3.94
C ILE A 333 -1.68 13.13 4.72
N ALA A 334 -0.74 13.82 4.05
CA ALA A 334 0.15 14.77 4.71
C ALA A 334 -0.64 15.95 5.33
N VAL A 335 -1.58 16.55 4.60
CA VAL A 335 -2.41 17.65 5.10
C VAL A 335 -3.30 17.15 6.25
N SER A 336 -3.97 16.01 6.09
CA SER A 336 -4.81 15.43 7.14
C SER A 336 -4.02 15.13 8.42
N PHE A 337 -2.80 14.61 8.29
CA PHE A 337 -1.94 14.33 9.44
C PHE A 337 -1.52 15.62 10.16
N LEU A 338 -1.07 16.64 9.41
CA LEU A 338 -0.68 17.93 9.99
C LEU A 338 -1.84 18.61 10.70
N VAL A 339 -3.04 18.64 10.08
CA VAL A 339 -4.24 19.20 10.71
C VAL A 339 -4.62 18.40 11.97
N SER A 340 -4.58 17.07 11.91
CA SER A 340 -4.86 16.21 13.07
C SER A 340 -3.90 16.50 14.22
N CYS A 341 -2.60 16.65 13.96
CA CYS A 341 -1.63 17.02 14.98
C CYS A 341 -1.95 18.39 15.59
N GLN A 342 -2.33 19.36 14.77
CA GLN A 342 -2.64 20.71 15.26
C GLN A 342 -3.94 20.74 16.07
N ILE A 343 -4.90 19.87 15.79
CA ILE A 343 -6.16 19.80 16.54
C ILE A 343 -6.03 18.93 17.81
N ALA A 344 -5.28 17.83 17.74
CA ALA A 344 -5.17 16.86 18.81
C ALA A 344 -4.09 17.19 19.86
N LEU A 345 -2.92 17.70 19.45
CA LEU A 345 -1.81 17.96 20.38
C LEU A 345 -2.11 19.20 21.25
N PRO A 346 -2.11 19.09 22.59
CA PRO A 346 -2.48 20.19 23.48
C PRO A 346 -1.69 21.49 23.24
N ASP A 347 -0.38 21.37 23.03
CA ASP A 347 0.53 22.52 22.90
C ASP A 347 0.73 23.01 21.46
N SER A 348 -0.10 22.52 20.53
CA SER A 348 -0.05 22.95 19.13
C SER A 348 -0.30 24.45 19.00
N MET A 349 0.14 25.05 17.88
CA MET A 349 -0.12 26.47 17.62
C MET A 349 -1.62 26.76 17.54
N PHE A 350 -2.38 25.82 16.97
CA PHE A 350 -3.83 25.97 16.84
C PHE A 350 -4.55 25.90 18.19
N ASN A 351 -4.23 24.92 19.03
CA ASN A 351 -4.90 24.78 20.33
C ASN A 351 -4.57 25.94 21.27
N ARG A 352 -3.32 26.43 21.26
CA ARG A 352 -2.95 27.67 21.96
C ARG A 352 -3.80 28.85 21.50
N TYR A 353 -3.89 29.08 20.19
CA TYR A 353 -4.77 30.12 19.65
C TYR A 353 -6.23 29.94 20.05
N LEU A 354 -6.75 28.70 20.10
CA LEU A 354 -8.15 28.48 20.47
C LEU A 354 -8.43 28.77 21.95
N LEU A 355 -7.50 28.44 22.85
CA LEU A 355 -7.72 28.44 24.30
C LEU A 355 -7.20 29.69 25.02
N GLU A 356 -6.20 30.39 24.48
CA GLU A 356 -5.58 31.53 25.18
C GLU A 356 -6.48 32.77 25.18
N THR A 357 -6.73 33.32 26.36
CA THR A 357 -7.61 34.49 26.55
C THR A 357 -6.88 35.83 26.47
N ARG A 358 -5.54 35.85 26.61
CA ARG A 358 -4.74 37.08 26.83
C ARG A 358 -3.80 37.49 25.69
N GLU A 359 -3.48 36.61 24.74
CA GLU A 359 -2.59 36.98 23.63
C GLU A 359 -3.33 37.73 22.52
N LYS A 360 -2.63 38.71 21.90
CA LYS A 360 -3.09 39.35 20.66
C LYS A 360 -3.27 38.25 19.60
N THR A 361 -4.38 38.28 18.88
CA THR A 361 -4.66 37.33 17.79
C THR A 361 -3.47 37.25 16.84
N ASN A 362 -2.81 36.10 16.82
CA ASN A 362 -1.72 35.86 15.90
C ASN A 362 -2.31 35.64 14.49
N VAL A 363 -2.30 36.70 13.67
CA VAL A 363 -2.87 36.68 12.32
C VAL A 363 -2.25 35.58 11.47
N PHE A 364 -0.95 35.32 11.61
CA PHE A 364 -0.28 34.24 10.89
C PHE A 364 -0.88 32.87 11.22
N VAL A 365 -1.18 32.61 12.50
CA VAL A 365 -1.83 31.36 12.93
C VAL A 365 -3.22 31.22 12.31
N VAL A 366 -4.03 32.28 12.32
CA VAL A 366 -5.36 32.28 11.70
C VAL A 366 -5.27 32.02 10.20
N LEU A 367 -4.36 32.69 9.49
CA LEU A 367 -4.15 32.51 8.05
C LEU A 367 -3.65 31.11 7.71
N LEU A 368 -2.68 30.58 8.47
CA LEU A 368 -2.13 29.24 8.26
C LEU A 368 -3.20 28.16 8.44
N PHE A 369 -3.99 28.23 9.51
CA PHE A 369 -5.05 27.24 9.76
C PHE A 369 -6.26 27.42 8.85
N GLY A 370 -6.56 28.67 8.44
CA GLY A 370 -7.49 28.93 7.36
C GLY A 370 -7.04 28.25 6.07
N LEU A 371 -5.77 28.41 5.68
CA LEU A 371 -5.20 27.77 4.49
C LEU A 371 -5.27 26.24 4.59
N LEU A 372 -4.81 25.64 5.70
CA LEU A 372 -4.89 24.19 5.90
C LEU A 372 -6.33 23.67 5.86
N CYS A 373 -7.29 24.41 6.44
CA CYS A 373 -8.72 24.09 6.35
C CYS A 373 -9.23 24.19 4.91
N GLY A 374 -8.84 25.22 4.16
CA GLY A 374 -9.15 25.34 2.73
C GLY A 374 -8.58 24.20 1.90
N LEU A 375 -7.34 23.79 2.18
CA LEU A 375 -6.72 22.64 1.52
C LEU A 375 -7.52 21.35 1.75
N LEU A 376 -8.08 21.12 2.94
CA LEU A 376 -8.92 19.95 3.22
C LEU A 376 -10.16 19.90 2.29
N PHE A 377 -10.81 21.04 2.03
CA PHE A 377 -11.94 21.12 1.11
C PHE A 377 -11.54 20.90 -0.36
N LEU A 378 -10.27 21.14 -0.69
CA LEU A 378 -9.67 20.94 -2.01
C LEU A 378 -8.94 19.59 -2.13
N LEU A 379 -9.15 18.66 -1.19
CA LEU A 379 -8.76 17.27 -1.34
C LEU A 379 -9.82 16.48 -2.15
N LYS A 380 -9.65 15.17 -2.26
CA LYS A 380 -10.63 14.29 -2.87
C LYS A 380 -11.97 14.34 -2.14
N LYS A 381 -13.08 14.16 -2.87
CA LYS A 381 -14.46 14.25 -2.34
C LYS A 381 -14.72 13.37 -1.11
N ASN A 382 -14.05 12.23 -0.99
CA ASN A 382 -14.16 11.32 0.15
C ASN A 382 -13.60 11.89 1.47
N TYR A 383 -12.78 12.95 1.43
CA TYR A 383 -12.28 13.61 2.65
C TYR A 383 -13.34 14.47 3.35
N ILE A 384 -14.55 14.63 2.77
CA ILE A 384 -15.67 15.28 3.48
C ILE A 384 -16.01 14.58 4.80
N PHE A 385 -15.88 13.24 4.86
CA PHE A 385 -16.10 12.49 6.09
C PHE A 385 -15.03 12.79 7.14
N PHE A 386 -13.79 12.98 6.71
CA PHE A 386 -12.71 13.39 7.60
C PHE A 386 -12.92 14.82 8.12
N ILE A 387 -13.39 15.76 7.28
CA ILE A 387 -13.76 17.11 7.72
C ILE A 387 -14.91 17.05 8.75
N ALA A 388 -15.95 16.25 8.48
CA ALA A 388 -17.06 16.06 9.40
C ALA A 388 -16.57 15.48 10.75
N PHE A 389 -15.68 14.49 10.72
CA PHE A 389 -15.03 13.95 11.92
C PHE A 389 -14.25 15.02 12.68
N LEU A 390 -13.45 15.85 12.01
CA LEU A 390 -12.70 16.93 12.67
C LEU A 390 -13.62 17.96 13.33
N ILE A 391 -14.72 18.32 12.68
CA ILE A 391 -15.74 19.21 13.26
C ILE A 391 -16.35 18.55 14.50
N GLY A 392 -16.74 17.27 14.40
CA GLY A 392 -17.25 16.49 15.52
C GLY A 392 -16.27 16.44 16.70
N TYR A 393 -14.98 16.21 16.43
CA TYR A 393 -13.93 16.21 17.44
C TYR A 393 -13.75 17.59 18.10
N LEU A 394 -13.76 18.67 17.32
CA LEU A 394 -13.65 20.03 17.86
C LEU A 394 -14.86 20.39 18.75
N LEU A 395 -16.06 19.95 18.38
CA LEU A 395 -17.27 20.10 19.20
C LEU A 395 -17.20 19.24 20.46
N TRP A 396 -16.74 17.99 20.35
CA TRP A 396 -16.48 17.12 21.51
C TRP A 396 -15.51 17.78 22.49
N LYS A 397 -14.40 18.38 22.00
CA LYS A 397 -13.49 19.16 22.86
C LYS A 397 -14.20 20.33 23.54
N ALA A 398 -15.02 21.08 22.79
CA ALA A 398 -15.78 22.20 23.35
C ALA A 398 -16.69 21.78 24.51
N LEU A 399 -17.30 20.60 24.40
CA LEU A 399 -18.24 20.06 25.39
C LEU A 399 -17.54 19.48 26.62
N PHE A 400 -16.48 18.68 26.42
CA PHE A 400 -15.89 17.86 27.48
C PHE A 400 -14.55 18.39 28.04
N LEU A 401 -13.78 19.15 27.25
CA LEU A 401 -12.43 19.57 27.64
C LEU A 401 -12.30 21.08 27.84
N VAL A 402 -13.10 21.89 27.15
CA VAL A 402 -13.02 23.35 27.24
C VAL A 402 -13.89 23.87 28.38
N GLU A 403 -13.30 24.67 29.27
CA GLU A 403 -13.97 25.35 30.37
C GLU A 403 -15.13 26.23 29.88
N GLN A 404 -16.22 26.28 30.65
CA GLN A 404 -17.45 26.99 30.26
C GLN A 404 -17.22 28.48 29.96
N GLY A 405 -16.32 29.15 30.70
CA GLY A 405 -16.00 30.56 30.51
C GLY A 405 -15.31 30.90 29.18
N VAL A 406 -14.57 29.94 28.60
CA VAL A 406 -13.78 30.15 27.36
C VAL A 406 -14.49 29.57 26.13
N ARG A 407 -15.50 28.70 26.33
CA ARG A 407 -16.22 27.97 25.27
C ARG A 407 -16.77 28.86 24.15
N LYS A 408 -17.34 30.02 24.47
CA LYS A 408 -17.87 30.95 23.45
C LYS A 408 -16.77 31.50 22.55
N GLN A 409 -15.61 31.85 23.13
CA GLN A 409 -14.44 32.34 22.39
C GLN A 409 -13.83 31.23 21.53
N TYR A 410 -13.71 30.03 22.08
CA TYR A 410 -13.24 28.84 21.38
C TYR A 410 -14.08 28.57 20.11
N LEU A 411 -15.42 28.53 20.24
CA LEU A 411 -16.31 28.30 19.11
C LEU A 411 -16.22 29.44 18.07
N LYS A 412 -16.18 30.70 18.51
CA LYS A 412 -16.00 31.85 17.60
C LYS A 412 -14.72 31.73 16.78
N ARG A 413 -13.60 31.37 17.43
CA ARG A 413 -12.30 31.23 16.76
C ARG A 413 -12.28 30.09 15.74
N ILE A 414 -12.93 28.96 16.06
CA ILE A 414 -13.13 27.87 15.10
C ILE A 414 -13.94 28.35 13.90
N THR A 415 -15.07 29.03 14.13
CA THR A 415 -15.91 29.54 13.04
C THR A 415 -15.13 30.47 12.11
N VAL A 416 -14.30 31.38 12.67
CA VAL A 416 -13.44 32.26 11.86
C VAL A 416 -12.50 31.47 10.96
N VAL A 417 -11.83 30.44 11.49
CA VAL A 417 -10.90 29.61 10.72
C VAL A 417 -11.62 28.81 9.63
N ILE A 418 -12.81 28.26 9.93
CA ILE A 418 -13.62 27.55 8.94
C ILE A 418 -14.06 28.49 7.81
N LEU A 419 -14.57 29.68 8.14
CA LEU A 419 -14.99 30.67 7.14
C LEU A 419 -13.83 31.10 6.24
N LEU A 420 -12.65 31.30 6.84
CA LEU A 420 -11.44 31.61 6.09
C LEU A 420 -11.01 30.43 5.19
N GLY A 421 -11.08 29.19 5.68
CA GLY A 421 -10.82 28.00 4.87
C GLY A 421 -11.79 27.84 3.71
N MET A 422 -13.08 28.08 3.93
CA MET A 422 -14.09 28.11 2.87
C MET A 422 -13.80 29.21 1.85
N SER A 423 -13.28 30.36 2.28
CA SER A 423 -12.89 31.45 1.38
C SER A 423 -11.70 31.05 0.50
N PHE A 424 -10.66 30.42 1.06
CA PHE A 424 -9.54 29.89 0.26
C PHE A 424 -9.97 28.82 -0.74
N ALA A 425 -10.82 27.87 -0.31
CA ALA A 425 -11.39 26.88 -1.22
C ALA A 425 -12.25 27.54 -2.30
N GLY A 426 -13.05 28.54 -1.91
CA GLY A 426 -13.89 29.34 -2.79
C GLY A 426 -13.11 30.09 -3.86
N ILE A 427 -11.87 30.54 -3.60
CA ILE A 427 -11.01 31.15 -4.62
C ILE A 427 -10.67 30.13 -5.71
N ARG A 428 -10.28 28.90 -5.35
CA ARG A 428 -9.91 27.86 -6.33
C ARG A 428 -11.11 27.39 -7.14
N VAL A 429 -12.26 27.21 -6.50
CA VAL A 429 -13.52 26.83 -7.16
C VAL A 429 -14.01 27.98 -8.04
N GLY A 430 -13.98 29.22 -7.53
CA GLY A 430 -14.37 30.41 -8.28
C GLY A 430 -13.51 30.63 -9.52
N ALA A 431 -12.19 30.40 -9.44
CA ALA A 431 -11.30 30.44 -10.59
C ALA A 431 -11.67 29.39 -11.66
N ASP A 432 -12.12 28.21 -11.25
CA ASP A 432 -12.59 27.19 -12.19
C ASP A 432 -13.88 27.62 -12.92
N TYR A 433 -14.86 28.14 -12.17
CA TYR A 433 -16.08 28.69 -12.76
C TYR A 433 -15.83 29.94 -13.61
N ALA A 434 -14.81 30.73 -13.30
CA ALA A 434 -14.42 31.90 -14.10
C ALA A 434 -13.87 31.49 -15.48
N VAL A 435 -13.16 30.35 -15.55
CA VAL A 435 -12.65 29.80 -16.82
C VAL A 435 -13.74 29.04 -17.58
N ASN A 436 -14.49 28.20 -16.88
CA ASN A 436 -15.38 27.20 -17.50
C ASN A 436 -16.86 27.60 -17.56
N GLY A 437 -17.26 28.70 -16.93
CA GLY A 437 -18.66 29.13 -16.86
C GLY A 437 -19.51 28.30 -15.88
N TRP A 438 -20.77 28.72 -15.70
CA TRP A 438 -21.72 28.03 -14.81
C TRP A 438 -22.16 26.66 -15.36
N ASP A 439 -22.06 26.47 -16.67
CA ASP A 439 -22.32 25.24 -17.44
C ASP A 439 -21.18 24.21 -17.38
N ARG A 440 -20.12 24.48 -16.61
CA ARG A 440 -18.95 23.60 -16.42
C ARG A 440 -19.30 22.12 -16.23
N ASN A 441 -20.29 21.80 -15.40
CA ASN A 441 -20.65 20.40 -15.14
C ASN A 441 -21.26 19.74 -16.38
N GLU A 442 -22.02 20.48 -17.18
CA GLU A 442 -22.57 19.99 -18.45
C GLU A 442 -21.43 19.71 -19.44
N LYS A 443 -20.45 20.62 -19.54
CA LYS A 443 -19.24 20.41 -20.36
C LYS A 443 -18.47 19.16 -19.95
N VAL A 444 -18.31 18.93 -18.64
CA VAL A 444 -17.60 17.73 -18.13
C VAL A 444 -18.35 16.45 -18.52
N GLU A 445 -19.67 16.43 -18.42
CA GLU A 445 -20.45 15.24 -18.81
C GLU A 445 -20.45 15.03 -20.34
N LEU A 446 -20.50 16.10 -21.15
CA LEU A 446 -20.39 16.01 -22.61
C LEU A 446 -19.05 15.44 -23.05
N ILE A 447 -17.94 15.96 -22.52
CA ILE A 447 -16.60 15.46 -22.87
C ILE A 447 -16.38 14.04 -22.32
N ARG A 448 -16.94 13.71 -21.16
CA ARG A 448 -16.91 12.33 -20.66
C ARG A 448 -17.64 11.38 -21.60
N GLU A 449 -18.79 11.80 -22.12
CA GLU A 449 -19.56 11.04 -23.09
C GLU A 449 -18.80 10.88 -24.43
N GLU A 450 -18.02 11.88 -24.84
CA GLU A 450 -17.18 11.81 -26.03
C GLU A 450 -15.99 10.86 -25.85
N LEU A 451 -15.17 11.08 -24.81
CA LEU A 451 -13.83 10.49 -24.65
C LEU A 451 -13.79 9.17 -23.88
N ALA A 452 -14.83 8.81 -23.12
CA ALA A 452 -14.85 7.53 -22.42
C ALA A 452 -14.86 6.36 -23.43
N ASN A 453 -14.11 5.29 -23.13
CA ASN A 453 -14.21 4.05 -23.87
C ASN A 453 -15.66 3.53 -23.81
N THR A 454 -16.13 2.86 -24.85
CA THR A 454 -17.51 2.38 -24.98
C THR A 454 -18.02 1.68 -23.72
N MET A 455 -17.24 0.77 -23.13
CA MET A 455 -17.62 0.03 -21.92
C MET A 455 -17.68 0.86 -20.61
N TYR A 456 -17.19 2.10 -20.62
CA TYR A 456 -17.23 3.03 -19.48
C TYR A 456 -18.07 4.29 -19.76
N LYS A 457 -18.60 4.41 -20.97
CA LYS A 457 -19.37 5.56 -21.44
C LYS A 457 -20.74 5.62 -20.76
N PRO A 458 -21.17 6.78 -20.23
CA PRO A 458 -22.46 6.93 -19.56
C PRO A 458 -23.66 6.48 -20.40
N SER A 459 -23.70 6.77 -21.70
CA SER A 459 -24.79 6.35 -22.60
C SER A 459 -24.81 4.87 -22.96
N THR A 460 -23.74 4.13 -22.68
CA THR A 460 -23.68 2.72 -23.08
C THR A 460 -24.66 1.89 -22.25
N PRO A 461 -25.52 1.06 -22.88
CA PRO A 461 -26.45 0.20 -22.16
C PRO A 461 -25.74 -0.63 -21.10
N LEU A 462 -26.38 -0.80 -19.94
CA LEU A 462 -25.77 -1.46 -18.77
C LEU A 462 -25.15 -2.82 -19.12
N GLU A 463 -25.81 -3.64 -19.94
CA GLU A 463 -25.29 -4.96 -20.38
C GLU A 463 -23.98 -4.91 -21.17
N LYS A 464 -23.67 -3.76 -21.80
CA LYS A 464 -22.45 -3.53 -22.58
C LYS A 464 -21.39 -2.75 -21.80
N GLN A 465 -21.75 -2.18 -20.65
CA GLN A 465 -20.78 -1.55 -19.75
C GLN A 465 -19.95 -2.60 -19.02
N HIS A 466 -18.79 -2.18 -18.50
CA HIS A 466 -17.92 -3.04 -17.69
C HIS A 466 -18.68 -3.65 -16.51
N SER A 467 -18.47 -4.95 -16.25
CA SER A 467 -19.25 -5.75 -15.30
C SER A 467 -19.22 -5.22 -13.86
N PHE A 468 -18.11 -4.58 -13.46
CA PHE A 468 -17.96 -4.01 -12.12
C PHE A 468 -18.57 -2.61 -11.96
N LEU A 469 -19.13 -2.00 -13.01
CA LEU A 469 -19.87 -0.74 -12.89
C LEU A 469 -21.35 -0.97 -12.56
N TYR A 470 -21.92 -0.04 -11.79
CA TYR A 470 -23.36 0.01 -11.44
C TYR A 470 -23.91 -1.31 -10.90
N ARG A 471 -23.12 -2.04 -10.11
CA ARG A 471 -23.46 -3.37 -9.56
C ARG A 471 -24.82 -3.43 -8.87
N LYS A 472 -25.19 -2.40 -8.11
CA LYS A 472 -26.53 -2.28 -7.51
C LYS A 472 -27.64 -2.29 -8.56
N ALA A 473 -27.47 -1.57 -9.68
CA ALA A 473 -28.43 -1.55 -10.77
C ALA A 473 -28.49 -2.88 -11.54
N ARG A 474 -27.41 -3.67 -11.50
CA ARG A 474 -27.35 -5.04 -12.04
C ARG A 474 -27.98 -6.09 -11.10
N GLY A 475 -28.47 -5.69 -9.93
CA GLY A 475 -29.08 -6.58 -8.95
C GLY A 475 -28.09 -7.26 -8.00
N ASP A 476 -26.81 -6.86 -7.97
CA ASP A 476 -25.86 -7.40 -7.01
C ASP A 476 -26.26 -7.02 -5.58
N THR A 477 -26.34 -8.03 -4.71
CA THR A 477 -26.57 -7.83 -3.29
C THR A 477 -25.27 -7.46 -2.58
N LEU A 478 -25.40 -6.87 -1.39
CA LEU A 478 -24.23 -6.62 -0.52
C LEU A 478 -23.52 -7.94 -0.16
N GLU A 479 -24.27 -9.02 0.00
CA GLU A 479 -23.74 -10.35 0.25
C GLU A 479 -22.82 -10.81 -0.87
N THR A 480 -23.20 -10.61 -2.14
CA THR A 480 -22.33 -10.90 -3.29
C THR A 480 -21.01 -10.13 -3.19
N ILE A 481 -21.06 -8.83 -2.88
CA ILE A 481 -19.84 -8.00 -2.78
C ILE A 481 -18.96 -8.44 -1.59
N ILE A 482 -19.56 -8.73 -0.44
CA ILE A 482 -18.81 -9.06 0.77
C ILE A 482 -18.28 -10.49 0.73
N ILE A 483 -19.13 -11.47 0.42
CA ILE A 483 -18.84 -12.89 0.53
C ILE A 483 -18.25 -13.42 -0.77
N VAL A 484 -18.94 -13.23 -1.90
CA VAL A 484 -18.51 -13.81 -3.19
C VAL A 484 -17.27 -13.08 -3.71
N ASP A 485 -17.29 -11.75 -3.73
CA ASP A 485 -16.12 -10.97 -4.16
C ASP A 485 -15.05 -10.79 -3.09
N ARG A 486 -15.32 -11.24 -1.85
CA ARG A 486 -14.39 -11.20 -0.72
C ARG A 486 -13.82 -9.80 -0.50
N TRP A 487 -14.68 -8.78 -0.53
CA TRP A 487 -14.24 -7.37 -0.45
C TRP A 487 -13.29 -7.12 0.72
N PHE A 488 -13.66 -7.50 1.95
CA PHE A 488 -12.81 -7.27 3.12
C PHE A 488 -11.40 -7.86 2.98
N GLU A 489 -11.28 -9.03 2.38
CA GLU A 489 -9.98 -9.65 2.16
C GLU A 489 -9.16 -8.90 1.09
N LYS A 490 -9.78 -8.52 -0.02
CA LYS A 490 -9.10 -7.73 -1.07
C LYS A 490 -8.63 -6.39 -0.52
N THR A 491 -9.46 -5.71 0.26
CA THR A 491 -9.10 -4.46 0.95
C THR A 491 -7.97 -4.68 1.95
N TYR A 492 -8.02 -5.76 2.74
CA TYR A 492 -6.95 -6.11 3.66
C TYR A 492 -5.62 -6.35 2.94
N ARG A 493 -5.60 -7.20 1.90
CA ARG A 493 -4.37 -7.47 1.13
C ARG A 493 -3.83 -6.20 0.46
N SER A 494 -4.70 -5.35 -0.07
CA SER A 494 -4.35 -4.03 -0.61
C SER A 494 -3.71 -3.12 0.43
N ALA A 495 -4.31 -3.02 1.62
CA ALA A 495 -3.79 -2.21 2.72
C ALA A 495 -2.41 -2.67 3.22
N PHE A 496 -2.03 -3.94 3.01
CA PHE A 496 -0.79 -4.49 3.51
C PHE A 496 0.22 -4.92 2.44
N GLY A 497 0.11 -4.36 1.24
CA GLY A 497 1.17 -4.41 0.24
C GLY A 497 0.82 -5.25 -0.98
N MET A 498 -0.29 -4.89 -1.63
CA MET A 498 -0.60 -5.33 -2.98
C MET A 498 -0.40 -4.14 -3.93
N TYR A 499 0.61 -4.20 -4.78
CA TYR A 499 1.08 -3.04 -5.56
C TYR A 499 0.93 -3.25 -7.08
N GLY A 500 1.13 -2.17 -7.82
CA GLY A 500 1.26 -2.14 -9.28
C GLY A 500 0.13 -2.86 -10.04
N TYR A 501 -1.07 -2.27 -10.05
CA TYR A 501 -2.27 -2.88 -10.64
C TYR A 501 -2.57 -4.29 -10.10
N PHE A 502 -2.30 -4.51 -8.82
CA PHE A 502 -2.43 -5.80 -8.14
C PHE A 502 -1.54 -6.93 -8.70
N SER A 503 -0.48 -6.58 -9.44
CA SER A 503 0.46 -7.54 -10.01
C SER A 503 1.61 -7.90 -9.09
N ALA A 504 1.95 -7.04 -8.13
CA ALA A 504 2.97 -7.28 -7.13
C ALA A 504 2.30 -7.63 -5.79
N VAL A 505 2.21 -8.92 -5.50
CA VAL A 505 1.50 -9.47 -4.34
C VAL A 505 2.49 -10.22 -3.45
N GLY A 506 2.38 -10.04 -2.12
CA GLY A 506 3.14 -10.83 -1.16
C GLY A 506 2.71 -12.31 -1.14
N ALA A 507 3.51 -13.17 -0.51
CA ALA A 507 3.11 -14.56 -0.28
C ALA A 507 1.88 -14.63 0.65
N GLU A 508 1.02 -15.65 0.49
CA GLU A 508 -0.17 -15.78 1.33
C GLU A 508 0.16 -15.90 2.83
N ALA A 509 1.24 -16.60 3.16
CA ALA A 509 1.74 -16.71 4.54
C ALA A 509 1.98 -15.34 5.21
N TYR A 510 2.42 -14.34 4.45
CA TYR A 510 2.64 -12.99 4.97
C TYR A 510 1.30 -12.35 5.39
N TYR A 511 0.29 -12.41 4.53
CA TYR A 511 -1.04 -11.88 4.84
C TYR A 511 -1.73 -12.65 5.98
N ASN A 512 -1.56 -13.97 6.05
CA ASN A 512 -2.12 -14.78 7.13
C ASN A 512 -1.46 -14.52 8.49
N SER A 513 -0.16 -14.22 8.50
CA SER A 513 0.58 -13.89 9.72
C SER A 513 0.26 -12.48 10.23
N LEU A 514 0.09 -11.52 9.32
CA LEU A 514 -0.15 -10.13 9.68
C LEU A 514 -1.58 -9.88 10.18
N ARG A 515 -2.55 -10.70 9.75
CA ARG A 515 -3.96 -10.54 10.12
C ARG A 515 -4.19 -10.62 11.63
N PRO A 516 -3.77 -11.70 12.34
CA PRO A 516 -3.97 -11.78 13.79
C PRO A 516 -3.19 -10.69 14.53
N VAL A 517 -2.02 -10.26 14.03
CA VAL A 517 -1.24 -9.16 14.63
C VAL A 517 -2.00 -7.85 14.53
N ALA A 518 -2.53 -7.52 13.34
CA ALA A 518 -3.32 -6.31 13.12
C ALA A 518 -4.59 -6.31 13.99
N VAL A 519 -5.29 -7.44 14.07
CA VAL A 519 -6.47 -7.60 14.93
C VAL A 519 -6.10 -7.43 16.41
N ALA A 520 -5.02 -8.06 16.88
CA ALA A 520 -4.58 -7.95 18.26
C ALA A 520 -4.18 -6.51 18.64
N LEU A 521 -3.46 -5.81 17.76
CA LEU A 521 -3.08 -4.41 17.97
C LEU A 521 -4.29 -3.48 17.98
N PHE A 522 -5.25 -3.70 17.08
CA PHE A 522 -6.49 -2.93 17.06
C PHE A 522 -7.33 -3.19 18.31
N ALA A 523 -7.51 -4.46 18.70
CA ALA A 523 -8.21 -4.84 19.92
C ALA A 523 -7.53 -4.25 21.16
N LEU A 524 -6.20 -4.26 21.22
CA LEU A 524 -5.43 -3.63 22.31
C LEU A 524 -5.67 -2.12 22.37
N LEU A 525 -5.70 -1.43 21.22
CA LEU A 525 -6.01 -0.01 21.15
C LEU A 525 -7.44 0.26 21.66
N CYS A 526 -8.43 -0.48 21.16
CA CYS A 526 -9.81 -0.35 21.60
C CYS A 526 -9.95 -0.62 23.11
N PHE A 527 -9.31 -1.68 23.62
CA PHE A 527 -9.30 -2.01 25.04
C PHE A 527 -8.62 -0.90 25.88
N ALA A 528 -7.48 -0.39 25.42
CA ALA A 528 -6.81 0.71 26.09
C ALA A 528 -7.71 1.95 26.20
N VAL A 529 -8.44 2.29 25.13
CA VAL A 529 -9.40 3.40 25.15
C VAL A 529 -10.59 3.08 26.05
N LEU A 530 -11.21 1.90 25.95
CA LEU A 530 -12.38 1.52 26.76
C LEU A 530 -12.12 1.58 28.27
N PHE A 531 -10.93 1.14 28.70
CA PHE A 531 -10.57 1.08 30.12
C PHE A 531 -9.92 2.35 30.65
N ARG A 532 -9.22 3.13 29.82
CA ARG A 532 -8.49 4.34 30.27
C ARG A 532 -9.11 5.66 29.82
N GLY A 533 -10.00 5.63 28.83
CA GLY A 533 -10.56 6.81 28.18
C GLY A 533 -11.71 7.47 28.96
N GLY A 534 -12.33 6.77 29.90
CA GLY A 534 -13.52 7.25 30.61
C GLY A 534 -14.71 7.51 29.65
N LEU A 535 -15.75 8.19 30.14
CA LEU A 535 -16.95 8.47 29.32
C LEU A 535 -16.59 9.27 28.05
N SER A 536 -15.76 10.30 28.18
CA SER A 536 -15.40 11.17 27.07
C SER A 536 -14.58 10.43 26.01
N GLY A 537 -13.58 9.65 26.40
CA GLY A 537 -12.76 8.84 25.48
C GLY A 537 -13.54 7.69 24.85
N ASN A 538 -14.46 7.06 25.59
CA ASN A 538 -15.30 5.98 25.05
C ASN A 538 -16.30 6.49 24.03
N LEU A 539 -16.87 7.69 24.23
CA LEU A 539 -17.69 8.36 23.22
C LEU A 539 -16.89 8.66 21.96
N LEU A 540 -15.61 9.06 22.10
CA LEU A 540 -14.74 9.33 20.96
C LEU A 540 -14.36 8.05 20.18
N LEU A 541 -14.34 6.88 20.83
CA LEU A 541 -14.13 5.60 20.13
C LEU A 541 -15.31 5.20 19.23
N LEU A 542 -16.51 5.70 19.52
CA LEU A 542 -17.75 5.39 18.80
C LEU A 542 -18.02 6.35 17.63
N ILE A 543 -17.31 7.48 17.58
CA ILE A 543 -17.38 8.52 16.55
C ILE A 543 -16.23 8.30 15.58
#